data_AF-A0A2N2CRK3-F1
#
_entry.id   AF-A0A2N2CRK3-F1
#
_cell.length_a   1.000
_cell.length_b   1.000
_cell.length_c   1.000
_cell.angle_alpha   90.00
_cell.angle_beta   90.00
_cell.angle_gamma   90.00
#
_symmetry.space_group_name_H-M   'P 1'
#
loop_
_entity.id
_entity.type
_entity.pdbx_description
1 polymer ?
#
loop_
_entity_poly.entity_id
_entity_poly.type
_entity_poly.pdbx_seq_one_letter_code
_entity_poly.pdbx_strand_id
1 'polypeptide(L)'
;MKKSTDATTPANTTVVYCGPTIIGIAKQFSTYTNGIPAALANKAKEIPAIAALVIPIDELPKVREQLRSGKGSFYAIYTEVQRIIKGGK
;
A
#
# COMPACT_ATOMS: atom_id res chain seq x y z
N MET A 1 -22.31 -4.65 -14.79
CA MET A 1 -21.88 -5.44 -13.62
C MET A 1 -20.44 -5.11 -13.29
N LYS A 2 -20.18 -4.42 -12.17
CA LYS A 2 -18.91 -4.38 -11.41
C LYS A 2 -19.23 -3.66 -10.11
N LYS A 3 -19.74 -4.42 -9.14
CA LYS A 3 -20.01 -3.96 -7.78
C LYS A 3 -18.68 -3.62 -7.12
N SER A 4 -18.56 -2.41 -6.58
CA SER A 4 -17.76 -2.13 -5.40
C SER A 4 -18.50 -1.04 -4.65
N THR A 5 -19.59 -1.47 -4.01
CA THR A 5 -20.42 -0.67 -3.11
C THR A 5 -20.04 -1.03 -1.67
N ASP A 6 -20.03 -0.01 -0.80
CA ASP A 6 -19.94 -0.01 0.68
C ASP A 6 -18.52 -0.17 1.30
N ALA A 7 -18.06 0.62 2.29
CA ALA A 7 -18.77 1.45 3.27
C ALA A 7 -17.88 2.58 3.87
N THR A 8 -18.55 3.69 4.21
CA THR A 8 -18.25 4.72 5.23
C THR A 8 -17.05 5.68 5.06
N THR A 9 -17.39 6.90 4.64
CA THR A 9 -16.58 8.12 4.62
C THR A 9 -16.23 8.59 6.04
N PRO A 10 -14.97 8.99 6.29
CA PRO A 10 -14.75 10.40 6.62
C PRO A 10 -13.84 11.08 5.57
N ALA A 11 -14.26 12.28 5.19
CA ALA A 11 -13.67 13.26 4.28
C ALA A 11 -12.21 13.02 3.80
N ASN A 12 -12.05 12.93 2.47
CA ASN A 12 -10.87 13.38 1.70
C ASN A 12 -9.48 12.82 2.05
N THR A 13 -9.36 11.69 2.74
CA THR A 13 -8.04 11.08 2.99
C THR A 13 -7.58 10.29 1.76
N THR A 14 -6.90 10.98 0.85
CA THR A 14 -6.20 10.33 -0.26
C THR A 14 -5.05 9.52 0.32
N VAL A 15 -5.06 8.20 0.13
CA VAL A 15 -3.98 7.30 0.54
C VAL A 15 -3.16 6.87 -0.66
N VAL A 16 -1.91 6.51 -0.42
CA VAL A 16 -0.97 6.04 -1.43
C VAL A 16 -0.39 4.71 -0.98
N TYR A 17 -0.36 3.77 -1.91
CA TYR A 17 0.36 2.53 -1.71
C TYR A 17 1.83 2.71 -2.10
N CYS A 18 2.70 2.71 -1.09
CA CYS A 18 4.14 2.83 -1.23
C CYS A 18 4.87 1.47 -1.28
N GLY A 19 4.13 0.38 -1.39
CA GLY A 19 4.68 -0.97 -1.46
C GLY A 19 5.05 -1.44 -2.88
N PRO A 20 5.64 -2.64 -2.98
CA PRO A 20 6.01 -3.25 -4.26
C PRO A 20 4.77 -3.61 -5.09
N THR A 21 4.89 -3.62 -6.41
CA THR A 21 3.72 -3.85 -7.29
C THR A 21 3.11 -5.24 -7.10
N ILE A 22 1.82 -5.29 -6.74
CA ILE A 22 1.03 -6.51 -6.60
C ILE A 22 0.17 -6.67 -7.85
N ILE A 23 0.51 -7.63 -8.71
CA ILE A 23 -0.16 -7.87 -9.98
C ILE A 23 -1.66 -8.13 -9.75
N GLY A 24 -2.52 -7.36 -10.42
CA GLY A 24 -3.99 -7.47 -10.31
C GLY A 24 -4.62 -6.80 -9.09
N ILE A 25 -3.83 -6.26 -8.14
CA ILE A 25 -4.34 -5.65 -6.91
C ILE A 25 -3.98 -4.16 -6.81
N ALA A 26 -2.69 -3.83 -6.83
CA ALA A 26 -2.19 -2.47 -6.61
C ALA A 26 -0.84 -2.26 -7.28
N LYS A 27 -0.68 -1.11 -7.94
CA LYS A 27 0.60 -0.69 -8.53
C LYS A 27 1.39 0.13 -7.53
N GLN A 28 2.71 0.05 -7.60
CA GLN A 28 3.58 0.88 -6.78
C GLN A 28 3.29 2.37 -7.01
N PHE A 29 3.19 3.14 -5.91
CA PHE A 29 2.79 4.54 -5.89
C PHE A 29 1.41 4.82 -6.48
N SER A 30 0.49 3.84 -6.47
CA SER A 30 -0.92 4.12 -6.78
C SER A 30 -1.56 4.92 -5.65
N THR A 31 -2.21 6.01 -6.02
CA THR A 31 -3.05 6.81 -5.14
C THR A 31 -4.49 6.31 -5.18
N TYR A 32 -5.14 6.32 -4.02
CA TYR A 32 -6.53 5.96 -3.84
C TYR A 32 -7.22 7.08 -3.08
N THR A 33 -8.12 7.77 -3.76
CA THR A 33 -8.92 8.88 -3.19
C THR A 33 -10.06 8.40 -2.29
N ASN A 34 -10.40 7.11 -2.34
CA ASN A 34 -11.51 6.52 -1.58
C ASN A 34 -11.05 5.55 -0.47
N GLY A 35 -9.82 5.72 0.02
CA GLY A 35 -9.21 4.84 1.04
C GLY A 35 -8.60 3.55 0.46
N ILE A 36 -8.41 2.54 1.32
CA ILE A 36 -7.76 1.26 0.98
C ILE A 36 -8.73 0.38 0.17
N PRO A 37 -8.40 -0.06 -1.06
CA PRO A 37 -9.29 -0.90 -1.84
C PRO A 37 -9.43 -2.30 -1.23
N ALA A 38 -10.60 -2.93 -1.35
CA ALA A 38 -10.90 -4.24 -0.74
C ALA A 38 -9.90 -5.34 -1.12
N ALA A 39 -9.41 -5.34 -2.36
CA ALA A 39 -8.40 -6.27 -2.84
C ALA A 39 -7.06 -6.12 -2.09
N LEU A 40 -6.65 -4.87 -1.80
CA LEU A 40 -5.46 -4.57 -1.01
C LEU A 40 -5.69 -4.86 0.47
N ALA A 41 -6.90 -4.58 0.99
CA ALA A 41 -7.28 -4.91 2.36
C ALA A 41 -7.24 -6.43 2.61
N ASN A 42 -7.71 -7.25 1.67
CA ASN A 42 -7.58 -8.71 1.75
C ASN A 42 -6.10 -9.13 1.74
N LYS A 43 -5.28 -8.55 0.87
CA LYS A 43 -3.83 -8.82 0.88
C LYS A 43 -3.16 -8.36 2.17
N ALA A 44 -3.61 -7.26 2.76
CA ALA A 44 -3.14 -6.79 4.04
C ALA A 44 -3.54 -7.71 5.21
N LYS A 45 -4.64 -8.48 5.09
CA LYS A 45 -4.96 -9.54 6.07
C LYS A 45 -3.98 -10.70 5.99
N GLU A 46 -3.54 -11.07 4.80
CA GLU A 46 -2.51 -12.11 4.63
C GLU A 46 -1.12 -11.60 5.04
N ILE A 47 -0.81 -10.35 4.68
CA ILE A 47 0.49 -9.73 4.90
C ILE A 47 0.24 -8.37 5.57
N PRO A 48 0.24 -8.29 6.92
CA PRO A 48 -0.05 -7.05 7.64
C PRO A 48 0.93 -5.92 7.28
N ALA A 49 2.14 -6.26 6.82
CA ALA A 49 3.12 -5.33 6.30
C ALA A 49 2.63 -4.52 5.06
N ILE A 50 1.66 -5.05 4.29
CA ILE A 50 1.06 -4.30 3.16
C ILE A 50 0.24 -3.11 3.67
N ALA A 51 -0.55 -3.28 4.73
CA ALA A 51 -1.31 -2.17 5.32
C ALA A 51 -0.38 -1.09 5.86
N ALA A 52 0.76 -1.47 6.45
CA ALA A 52 1.77 -0.52 6.93
C ALA A 52 2.44 0.29 5.79
N LEU A 53 2.38 -0.19 4.55
CA LEU A 53 2.86 0.52 3.35
C LEU A 53 1.76 1.36 2.68
N VAL A 54 0.56 1.43 3.27
CA VAL A 54 -0.48 2.37 2.86
C VAL A 54 -0.45 3.56 3.81
N ILE A 55 -0.19 4.74 3.24
CA ILE A 55 -0.04 5.97 3.99
C ILE A 55 -0.85 7.10 3.35
N PRO A 56 -1.26 8.12 4.11
CA PRO A 56 -1.87 9.30 3.51
C PRO A 56 -0.90 10.00 2.54
N ILE A 57 -1.44 10.68 1.53
CA ILE A 57 -0.67 11.44 0.54
C ILE A 57 0.27 12.48 1.18
N ASP A 58 -0.10 12.98 2.37
CA ASP A 58 0.70 13.94 3.15
C ASP A 58 2.04 13.34 3.62
N GLU A 59 2.06 12.05 3.97
CA GLU A 59 3.28 11.35 4.38
C GLU A 59 4.06 10.74 3.20
N LEU A 60 3.50 10.79 1.97
CA LEU A 60 4.17 10.30 0.77
C LEU A 60 5.60 10.83 0.60
N PRO A 61 5.87 12.15 0.67
CA PRO A 61 7.24 12.65 0.51
C PRO A 61 8.22 12.03 1.51
N LYS A 62 7.82 11.89 2.77
CA LYS A 62 8.65 11.33 3.86
C LYS A 62 8.95 9.84 3.61
N VAL A 63 7.92 9.04 3.34
CA VAL A 63 8.08 7.61 3.07
C VAL A 63 8.87 7.36 1.79
N ARG A 64 8.59 8.15 0.74
CA ARG A 64 9.29 8.06 -0.54
C ARG A 64 10.78 8.37 -0.40
N GLU A 65 11.14 9.32 0.47
CA GLU A 65 12.54 9.56 0.82
C GLU A 65 13.18 8.37 1.56
N GLN A 66 12.49 7.77 2.53
CA GLN A 66 12.99 6.57 3.22
C GLN A 66 13.20 5.38 2.27
N LEU A 67 12.23 5.15 1.38
CA LEU A 67 12.33 4.12 0.34
C LEU A 67 13.47 4.41 -0.64
N ARG A 68 13.65 5.67 -1.04
CA ARG A 68 14.73 6.10 -1.94
C ARG A 68 16.10 6.00 -1.29
N SER A 69 16.20 6.38 -0.02
CA SER A 69 17.43 6.31 0.78
C SER A 69 17.81 4.86 1.13
N GLY A 70 16.86 3.92 0.99
CA GLY A 70 17.05 2.52 1.36
C GLY A 70 17.20 2.33 2.86
N LYS A 71 16.67 3.25 3.67
CA LYS A 71 16.88 3.31 5.12
C LYS A 71 15.56 3.62 5.84
N GLY A 72 15.39 2.99 6.98
CA GLY A 72 14.25 3.19 7.88
C GLY A 72 13.19 2.10 7.79
N SER A 73 12.20 2.20 8.69
CA SER A 73 11.21 1.15 8.91
C SER A 73 10.40 0.83 7.65
N PHE A 74 9.98 1.84 6.88
CA PHE A 74 9.21 1.64 5.65
C PHE A 74 9.99 0.85 4.58
N TYR A 75 11.31 1.04 4.47
CA TYR A 75 12.13 0.29 3.53
C TYR A 75 12.28 -1.18 3.94
N ALA A 76 12.43 -1.45 5.24
CA ALA A 76 12.45 -2.82 5.75
C ALA A 76 11.13 -3.54 5.47
N ILE A 77 10.01 -2.87 5.73
CA ILE A 77 8.66 -3.40 5.45
C ILE A 77 8.48 -3.61 3.93
N TYR A 78 8.89 -2.66 3.10
CA TYR A 78 8.85 -2.76 1.64
C TYR A 78 9.60 -3.98 1.12
N THR A 79 10.83 -4.17 1.58
CA THR A 79 11.70 -5.29 1.14
C THR A 79 11.15 -6.64 1.57
N GLU A 80 10.57 -6.72 2.78
CA GLU A 80 9.88 -7.93 3.25
C GLU A 80 8.67 -8.25 2.37
N VAL A 81 7.75 -7.30 2.19
CA VAL A 81 6.58 -7.49 1.33
C VAL A 81 7.01 -7.88 -0.08
N GLN A 82 8.05 -7.23 -0.61
CA GLN A 82 8.58 -7.50 -1.95
C GLN A 82 9.09 -8.93 -2.06
N ARG A 83 9.76 -9.45 -1.02
CA ARG A 83 10.22 -10.84 -0.97
C ARG A 83 9.03 -11.81 -0.95
N ILE A 84 8.01 -11.53 -0.15
CA ILE A 84 6.82 -12.38 -0.03
C ILE A 84 6.06 -12.44 -1.36
N ILE A 85 5.78 -11.28 -1.99
CA ILE A 85 4.97 -11.25 -3.21
C ILE A 85 5.72 -11.72 -4.46
N LYS A 86 7.05 -11.57 -4.49
CA LYS A 86 7.87 -11.98 -5.64
C LYS A 86 8.18 -13.47 -5.62
N GLY A 87 7.72 -14.20 -4.59
CA GLY A 87 8.06 -15.59 -4.36
C GLY A 87 9.51 -15.68 -3.94
N GLY A 88 9.78 -15.54 -2.64
CA GLY A 88 11.09 -15.84 -2.08
C GLY A 88 11.50 -17.23 -2.56
N LYS A 89 12.59 -17.27 -3.32
CA LYS A 89 13.24 -18.50 -3.78
C LYS A 89 13.80 -19.28 -2.60
#